data_AF-A0A819TTU4-F1
#
_entry.id   AF-A0A819TTU4-F1
#
_cell.length_a   1.000
_cell.length_b   1.000
_cell.length_c   1.000
_cell.angle_alpha   90.00
_cell.angle_beta   90.00
_cell.angle_gamma   90.00
#
_symmetry.space_group_name_H-M   'P 1'
#
loop_
_entity.id
_entity.type
_entity.pdbx_description
1 polymer ?
#
loop_
_entity_poly.entity_id
_entity_poly.type
_entity_poly.pdbx_seq_one_letter_code
_entity_poly.pdbx_strand_id
1 'polypeptide(L)'
;MDIQNIHGHTEDDHDDYNDDDKQEDLKKEIRRITKEINRLNMSKGEKIQEVKEKEQELKRMKQNKENSNKQKMKQIQNEINELIEDESNLDANIRALKHNYDELQKQPKTTQEQHKNNPKQHKNNTRTTQNNTRTTQEQPKTTQEQHKNNPKQHKNNT
;
A
#
# COMPACT_ATOMS: atom_id res chain seq x y z
N MET A 1 -115.93 7.60 -53.23
CA MET A 1 -114.45 7.56 -53.13
C MET A 1 -114.07 8.72 -52.25
N ASP A 2 -113.89 8.46 -50.96
CA ASP A 2 -113.51 9.48 -49.98
C ASP A 2 -112.09 9.18 -49.52
N ILE A 3 -111.17 10.07 -49.85
CA ILE A 3 -109.78 10.03 -49.42
C ILE A 3 -109.75 10.69 -48.05
N GLN A 4 -109.72 9.90 -46.98
CA GLN A 4 -109.48 10.42 -45.64
C GLN A 4 -107.98 10.54 -45.40
N ASN A 5 -107.59 11.77 -45.08
CA ASN A 5 -106.26 12.23 -44.69
C ASN A 5 -105.59 11.30 -43.68
N ILE A 6 -104.42 10.79 -44.04
CA ILE A 6 -103.49 10.16 -43.12
C ILE A 6 -102.68 11.32 -42.50
N HIS A 7 -103.04 11.75 -41.29
CA HIS A 7 -102.19 12.62 -40.48
C HIS A 7 -101.02 11.76 -39.97
N GLY A 8 -99.87 11.87 -40.64
CA GLY A 8 -98.61 11.36 -40.13
C GLY A 8 -98.15 12.22 -38.96
N HIS A 9 -98.22 11.69 -37.74
CA HIS A 9 -97.39 12.17 -36.65
C HIS A 9 -96.05 11.43 -36.73
N THR A 10 -95.05 12.10 -37.28
CA THR A 10 -93.65 11.79 -36.99
C THR A 10 -93.37 12.36 -35.60
N GLU A 11 -93.38 11.48 -34.60
CA GLU A 11 -92.72 11.76 -33.32
C GLU A 11 -91.21 11.75 -33.62
N ASP A 12 -90.67 12.94 -33.85
CA ASP A 12 -89.24 13.17 -33.79
C ASP A 12 -88.83 12.97 -32.33
N ASP A 13 -88.38 11.75 -32.02
CA ASP A 13 -87.65 11.42 -30.80
C ASP A 13 -86.32 12.20 -30.82
N HIS A 14 -86.40 13.49 -30.48
CA HIS A 14 -85.24 14.26 -30.08
C HIS A 14 -84.77 13.69 -28.75
N ASP A 15 -83.80 12.76 -28.83
CA ASP A 15 -82.94 12.38 -27.73
C ASP A 15 -82.28 13.66 -27.17
N ASP A 16 -82.98 14.29 -26.22
CA ASP A 16 -82.54 15.45 -25.45
C ASP A 16 -81.51 14.98 -24.42
N TYR A 17 -80.39 14.46 -24.93
CA TYR A 17 -79.21 14.19 -24.14
C TYR A 17 -78.68 15.55 -23.66
N ASN A 18 -79.20 15.98 -22.52
CA ASN A 18 -78.93 17.24 -21.84
C ASN A 18 -77.45 17.60 -21.94
N ASP A 19 -77.15 18.72 -22.60
CA ASP A 19 -75.79 19.23 -22.69
C ASP A 19 -75.16 19.48 -21.30
N ASP A 20 -76.00 19.59 -20.26
CA ASP A 20 -75.60 19.66 -18.85
C ASP A 20 -74.86 18.39 -18.37
N ASP A 21 -75.25 17.18 -18.79
CA ASP A 21 -74.60 15.94 -18.39
C ASP A 21 -73.20 15.81 -19.01
N LYS A 22 -73.07 16.19 -20.29
CA LYS A 22 -71.76 16.26 -20.98
C LYS A 22 -70.85 17.29 -20.32
N GLN A 23 -71.40 18.42 -19.87
CA GLN A 23 -70.63 19.42 -19.13
C GLN A 23 -70.15 18.91 -17.76
N GLU A 24 -70.96 18.14 -17.04
CA GLU A 24 -70.56 17.59 -15.74
C GLU A 24 -69.46 16.52 -15.88
N ASP A 25 -69.52 15.68 -16.91
CA ASP A 25 -68.46 14.71 -17.19
C ASP A 25 -67.15 15.39 -17.60
N LEU A 26 -67.22 16.44 -18.42
CA LEU A 26 -66.04 17.26 -18.73
C LEU A 26 -65.44 17.90 -17.46
N LYS A 27 -66.28 18.40 -16.54
CA LYS A 27 -65.82 18.94 -15.24
C LYS A 27 -65.18 17.85 -14.37
N LYS A 28 -65.68 16.62 -14.36
CA LYS A 28 -65.05 15.49 -13.66
C LYS A 28 -63.68 15.17 -14.24
N GLU A 29 -63.57 15.13 -15.57
CA GLU A 29 -62.30 14.83 -16.24
C GLU A 29 -61.27 15.94 -16.02
N ILE A 30 -61.67 17.22 -16.10
CA ILE A 30 -60.80 18.34 -15.74
C ILE A 30 -60.28 18.18 -14.30
N ARG A 31 -61.16 17.87 -13.34
CA ARG A 31 -60.75 17.65 -11.93
C ARG A 31 -59.77 16.49 -11.80
N ARG A 32 -59.95 15.41 -12.57
CA ARG A 32 -59.04 14.25 -12.59
C ARG A 32 -57.67 14.65 -13.14
N ILE A 33 -57.64 15.31 -14.29
CA ILE A 33 -56.41 15.78 -14.95
C ILE A 33 -55.65 16.76 -14.05
N THR A 34 -56.33 17.72 -13.41
CA THR A 34 -55.70 18.66 -12.48
C THR A 34 -55.03 17.94 -11.30
N LYS A 35 -55.70 16.94 -10.72
CA LYS A 35 -55.11 16.13 -9.64
C LYS A 35 -53.86 15.39 -10.12
N GLU A 36 -53.89 14.85 -11.33
CA GLU A 36 -52.77 14.11 -11.89
C GLU A 36 -51.58 15.03 -12.22
N ILE A 37 -51.83 16.21 -12.80
CA ILE A 37 -50.79 17.23 -13.02
C ILE A 37 -50.10 17.60 -11.70
N ASN A 38 -50.88 17.81 -10.63
CA ASN A 38 -50.31 18.15 -9.33
C ASN A 38 -49.43 17.03 -8.76
N ARG A 39 -49.88 15.76 -8.87
CA ARG A 39 -49.06 14.60 -8.47
C ARG A 39 -47.78 14.49 -9.26
N LEU A 40 -47.85 14.64 -10.58
CA LEU A 40 -46.69 14.58 -11.47
C LEU A 40 -45.71 15.71 -11.16
N ASN A 41 -46.19 16.92 -10.85
CA ASN A 41 -45.35 18.04 -10.47
C ASN A 41 -44.61 17.79 -9.14
N MET A 42 -45.29 17.22 -8.14
CA MET A 42 -44.65 16.84 -6.87
C MET A 42 -43.59 15.75 -7.09
N SER A 43 -43.95 14.67 -7.80
CA SER A 43 -43.02 13.58 -8.10
C SER A 43 -41.82 14.04 -8.93
N LYS A 44 -42.03 14.97 -9.87
CA LYS A 44 -40.94 15.60 -10.64
C LYS A 44 -40.00 16.39 -9.72
N GLY A 45 -40.56 17.14 -8.76
CA GLY A 45 -39.77 17.85 -7.76
C GLY A 45 -38.88 16.93 -6.93
N GLU A 46 -39.44 15.82 -6.44
CA GLU A 46 -38.70 14.78 -5.70
C GLU A 46 -37.56 14.19 -6.54
N LYS A 47 -37.84 13.80 -7.79
CA LYS A 47 -36.82 13.25 -8.69
C LYS A 47 -35.71 14.24 -9.00
N ILE A 48 -36.02 15.52 -9.15
CA ILE A 48 -35.00 16.57 -9.35
C ILE A 48 -34.09 16.66 -8.12
N GLN A 49 -34.66 16.57 -6.91
CA GLN A 49 -33.90 16.62 -5.68
C GLN A 49 -33.00 15.37 -5.53
N GLU A 50 -33.53 14.18 -5.83
CA GLU A 50 -32.78 12.92 -5.82
C GLU A 50 -31.57 12.97 -6.77
N VAL A 51 -31.75 13.51 -7.98
CA VAL A 51 -30.66 13.67 -8.96
C VAL A 51 -29.59 14.62 -8.41
N LYS A 52 -29.96 15.75 -7.82
CA LYS A 52 -29.00 16.69 -7.21
C LYS A 52 -28.19 16.04 -6.09
N GLU A 53 -28.83 15.23 -5.26
CA GLU A 53 -28.16 14.51 -4.17
C GLU A 53 -27.15 13.49 -4.71
N LYS A 54 -27.56 12.69 -5.71
CA LYS A 54 -26.68 11.74 -6.39
C LYS A 54 -25.49 12.42 -7.08
N GLU A 55 -25.69 13.59 -7.69
CA GLU A 55 -24.60 14.38 -8.28
C GLU A 55 -23.59 14.84 -7.22
N GLN A 56 -24.07 15.31 -6.06
CA GLN A 56 -23.20 15.70 -4.95
C GLN A 56 -22.44 14.51 -4.36
N GLU A 57 -23.11 13.37 -4.19
CA GLU A 57 -22.48 12.13 -3.72
C GLU A 57 -21.39 11.67 -4.69
N LEU A 58 -21.67 11.67 -5.99
CA LEU A 58 -20.68 11.35 -7.02
C LEU A 58 -19.46 12.27 -6.97
N LYS A 59 -19.66 13.56 -6.71
CA LYS A 59 -18.56 14.53 -6.54
C LYS A 59 -17.70 14.19 -5.32
N ARG A 60 -18.32 13.84 -4.18
CA ARG A 60 -17.62 13.41 -2.97
C ARG A 60 -16.83 12.13 -3.20
N MET A 61 -17.43 11.14 -3.85
CA MET A 61 -16.75 9.86 -4.15
C MET A 61 -15.53 10.07 -5.05
N LYS A 62 -15.62 10.90 -6.08
CA LYS A 62 -14.49 11.24 -6.95
C LYS A 62 -13.35 11.90 -6.16
N GLN A 63 -13.67 12.88 -5.33
CA GLN A 63 -12.68 13.56 -4.48
C GLN A 63 -12.00 12.59 -3.51
N ASN A 64 -12.78 11.72 -2.85
CA ASN A 64 -12.24 10.74 -1.91
C ASN A 64 -11.30 9.75 -2.60
N LYS A 65 -11.68 9.26 -3.78
CA LYS A 65 -10.84 8.36 -4.58
C LYS A 65 -9.55 9.05 -5.01
N GLU A 66 -9.61 10.29 -5.45
CA GLU A 66 -8.43 11.07 -5.82
C GLU A 66 -7.48 11.27 -4.63
N ASN A 67 -8.03 11.64 -3.47
CA ASN A 67 -7.24 11.83 -2.25
C ASN A 67 -6.57 10.52 -1.79
N SER A 68 -7.32 9.40 -1.82
CA SER A 68 -6.77 8.07 -1.48
C SER A 68 -5.64 7.67 -2.44
N ASN A 69 -5.82 7.89 -3.75
CA ASN A 69 -4.79 7.61 -4.73
C ASN A 69 -3.54 8.48 -4.52
N LYS A 70 -3.69 9.79 -4.24
CA LYS A 70 -2.56 10.67 -3.91
C LYS A 70 -1.80 10.19 -2.69
N GLN A 71 -2.51 9.75 -1.65
CA GLN A 71 -1.88 9.21 -0.44
C GLN A 71 -1.09 7.93 -0.73
N LYS A 72 -1.68 6.98 -1.48
CA LYS A 72 -0.99 5.74 -1.89
C LYS A 72 0.25 6.02 -2.73
N MET A 73 0.16 6.95 -3.69
CA MET A 73 1.32 7.36 -4.49
C MET A 73 2.43 7.94 -3.63
N LYS A 74 2.09 8.74 -2.61
CA LYS A 74 3.07 9.29 -1.67
C LYS A 74 3.76 8.19 -0.84
N GLN A 75 3.01 7.18 -0.40
CA GLN A 75 3.57 6.03 0.33
C GLN A 75 4.55 5.25 -0.56
N ILE A 76 4.12 4.91 -1.78
CA ILE A 76 4.98 4.23 -2.76
C ILE A 76 6.25 5.04 -3.04
N GLN A 77 6.14 6.36 -3.18
CA GLN A 77 7.31 7.21 -3.42
C GLN A 77 8.29 7.19 -2.25
N ASN A 78 7.80 7.17 -1.01
CA ASN A 78 8.65 7.06 0.17
C ASN A 78 9.36 5.70 0.22
N GLU A 79 8.63 4.60 -0.02
CA GLU A 79 9.20 3.25 -0.08
C GLU A 79 10.29 3.14 -1.17
N ILE A 80 10.06 3.73 -2.35
CA ILE A 80 11.08 3.78 -3.42
C ILE A 80 12.33 4.52 -2.95
N ASN A 81 12.18 5.65 -2.25
CA ASN A 81 13.33 6.42 -1.76
C ASN A 81 14.14 5.63 -0.72
N GLU A 82 13.47 4.94 0.21
CA GLU A 82 14.11 4.07 1.20
C GLU A 82 14.90 2.94 0.53
N LEU A 83 14.32 2.29 -0.49
CA LEU A 83 15.01 1.23 -1.25
C LEU A 83 16.24 1.74 -2.01
N ILE A 84 16.19 2.95 -2.56
CA ILE A 84 17.34 3.59 -3.24
C ILE A 84 18.48 3.85 -2.24
N GLU A 85 18.16 4.30 -1.02
CA GLU A 85 19.14 4.51 0.04
C GLU A 85 19.79 3.18 0.46
N ASP A 86 18.98 2.12 0.64
CA ASP A 86 19.45 0.78 0.97
C ASP A 86 20.36 0.19 -0.13
N GLU A 87 20.00 0.35 -1.40
CA GLU A 87 20.84 -0.08 -2.55
C GLU A 87 22.18 0.65 -2.55
N SER A 88 22.16 1.96 -2.33
CA SER A 88 23.38 2.79 -2.26
C SER A 88 24.31 2.34 -1.12
N ASN A 89 23.74 2.01 0.04
CA ASN A 89 24.49 1.47 1.19
C ASN A 89 25.08 0.08 0.90
N LEU A 90 24.31 -0.78 0.24
CA LEU A 90 24.78 -2.10 -0.16
C LEU A 90 25.97 -2.01 -1.12
N ASP A 91 25.91 -1.11 -2.10
CA ASP A 91 27.00 -0.84 -3.04
C ASP A 91 28.27 -0.32 -2.36
N ALA A 92 28.12 0.54 -1.35
CA ALA A 92 29.25 0.99 -0.53
C ALA A 92 29.89 -0.19 0.23
N ASN A 93 29.09 -1.05 0.85
CA ASN A 93 29.56 -2.22 1.57
C ASN A 93 30.26 -3.24 0.65
N ILE A 94 29.71 -3.49 -0.54
CA ILE A 94 30.33 -4.37 -1.55
C ILE A 94 31.70 -3.83 -1.95
N ARG A 95 31.82 -2.51 -2.19
CA ARG A 95 33.12 -1.88 -2.49
C ARG A 95 34.13 -2.03 -1.36
N ALA A 96 33.71 -1.82 -0.11
CA ALA A 96 34.57 -1.99 1.06
C ALA A 96 35.06 -3.44 1.23
N LEU A 97 34.18 -4.42 1.05
CA LEU A 97 34.53 -5.83 1.14
C LEU A 97 35.51 -6.26 0.04
N LYS A 98 35.30 -5.80 -1.20
CA LYS A 98 36.23 -6.04 -2.31
C LYS A 98 37.61 -5.49 -2.00
N HIS A 99 37.69 -4.24 -1.54
CA HIS A 99 38.96 -3.64 -1.13
C HIS A 99 39.68 -4.45 -0.05
N ASN A 100 38.95 -4.87 1.01
CA ASN A 100 39.53 -5.67 2.08
C ASN A 100 40.02 -7.04 1.60
N TYR A 101 39.30 -7.67 0.68
CA TYR A 101 39.70 -8.94 0.08
C TYR A 101 40.99 -8.78 -0.74
N ASP A 102 41.07 -7.74 -1.57
CA ASP A 102 42.26 -7.46 -2.38
C ASP A 102 43.50 -7.20 -1.49
N GLU A 103 43.33 -6.48 -0.39
CA GLU A 103 44.42 -6.26 0.59
C GLU A 103 44.86 -7.56 1.28
N LEU A 104 43.94 -8.47 1.59
CA LEU A 104 44.27 -9.79 2.15
C LEU A 104 45.08 -10.64 1.17
N GLN A 105 44.77 -10.57 -0.14
CA GLN A 105 45.52 -11.31 -1.18
C GLN A 105 46.95 -10.78 -1.37
N LYS A 106 47.20 -9.49 -1.07
CA LYS A 106 48.53 -8.88 -1.16
C LYS A 106 49.43 -9.20 0.03
N GLN A 107 48.89 -9.75 1.13
CA GLN A 107 49.71 -10.08 2.29
C GLN A 107 50.56 -11.34 2.03
N PRO A 108 51.87 -11.32 2.33
CA PRO A 108 52.73 -12.49 2.14
C PRO A 108 52.26 -13.61 3.07
N LYS A 109 52.03 -14.81 2.50
CA LYS A 109 51.72 -16.02 3.28
C LYS A 109 52.91 -16.38 4.16
N THR A 110 52.89 -15.99 5.42
CA THR A 110 53.83 -16.51 6.43
C THR A 110 53.34 -17.87 6.90
N THR A 111 53.74 -18.92 6.17
CA THR A 111 53.65 -20.29 6.70
C THR A 111 54.73 -20.45 7.75
N GLN A 112 54.40 -20.27 9.03
CA GLN A 112 55.25 -20.71 10.12
C GLN A 112 55.16 -22.24 10.20
N GLU A 113 56.10 -22.94 9.57
CA GLU A 113 56.35 -24.36 9.86
C GLU A 113 56.80 -24.48 11.33
N GLN A 114 55.94 -25.03 12.17
CA GLN A 114 56.34 -25.47 13.51
C GLN A 114 57.28 -26.67 13.38
N HIS A 115 58.59 -26.45 13.47
CA HIS A 115 59.53 -27.52 13.78
C HIS A 115 59.18 -28.11 15.15
N LYS A 116 58.61 -29.31 15.15
CA LYS A 116 58.37 -30.13 16.35
C LYS A 116 59.73 -30.55 16.93
N ASN A 117 60.23 -29.79 17.90
CA ASN A 117 61.33 -30.22 18.75
C ASN A 117 60.84 -31.34 19.67
N ASN A 118 61.34 -32.55 19.42
CA ASN A 118 61.15 -33.73 20.26
C ASN A 118 62.22 -33.72 21.36
N PRO A 119 61.90 -33.60 22.67
CA PRO A 119 62.93 -33.59 23.69
C PRO A 119 63.31 -35.03 24.05
N LYS A 120 64.42 -35.53 23.49
CA LYS A 120 65.09 -36.71 24.04
C LYS A 120 66.14 -36.26 25.06
N GLN A 121 65.83 -36.47 26.34
CA GLN A 121 66.81 -36.47 27.42
C GLN A 121 67.77 -37.64 27.23
N HIS A 122 69.09 -37.45 27.45
CA HIS A 122 69.95 -38.31 28.29
C HIS A 122 71.46 -37.96 28.20
N LYS A 123 72.00 -37.50 29.33
CA LYS A 123 73.25 -37.84 30.04
C LYS A 123 74.64 -37.89 29.34
N ASN A 124 75.51 -37.03 29.89
CA ASN A 124 76.92 -37.20 30.35
C ASN A 124 78.16 -37.06 29.42
N ASN A 125 79.07 -36.21 29.93
CA ASN A 125 80.56 -36.21 29.89
C ASN A 125 81.32 -35.90 28.58
N THR A 126 82.05 -34.77 28.51
CA THR A 126 83.49 -34.62 28.88
C THR A 126 84.08 -33.26 28.44
N ARG A 127 84.71 -32.57 29.41
CA ARG A 127 85.76 -31.53 29.43
C ARG A 127 86.51 -31.15 28.11
N THR A 128 86.63 -29.85 27.77
CA THR A 128 87.86 -28.97 27.77
C THR A 128 87.72 -27.64 26.98
N THR A 129 87.93 -26.51 27.69
CA THR A 129 88.63 -25.21 27.37
C THR A 129 88.38 -24.32 26.13
N GLN A 130 88.24 -23.00 26.45
CA GLN A 130 88.67 -21.76 25.75
C GLN A 130 87.93 -21.38 24.43
N ASN A 131 87.46 -20.14 24.17
CA ASN A 131 87.95 -18.81 24.50
C ASN A 131 86.82 -17.75 24.57
N ASN A 132 87.08 -16.66 25.29
CA ASN A 132 86.30 -15.42 25.34
C ASN A 132 86.03 -14.80 23.96
N THR A 133 84.80 -14.35 23.68
CA THR A 133 84.56 -12.98 23.18
C THR A 133 83.19 -12.50 23.65
N ARG A 134 83.24 -11.36 24.32
CA ARG A 134 82.17 -10.55 24.92
C ARG A 134 81.53 -9.71 23.82
N THR A 135 80.19 -9.65 23.77
CA THR A 135 79.43 -8.39 23.77
C THR A 135 77.92 -8.66 23.90
N THR A 136 77.31 -8.36 25.06
CA THR A 136 76.50 -7.16 25.37
C THR A 136 75.16 -7.16 24.60
N GLN A 137 74.04 -7.47 25.28
CA GLN A 137 73.10 -6.48 25.88
C GLN A 137 72.13 -5.94 24.80
N GLU A 138 70.80 -5.88 24.92
CA GLU A 138 69.91 -5.83 26.08
C GLU A 138 68.52 -6.38 25.70
N GLN A 139 67.93 -7.17 26.59
CA GLN A 139 66.49 -7.11 26.85
C GLN A 139 66.30 -6.01 27.92
N PRO A 140 65.21 -5.24 27.88
CA PRO A 140 64.18 -5.53 28.88
C PRO A 140 62.76 -5.28 28.33
N LYS A 141 61.86 -6.27 28.48
CA LYS A 141 60.89 -6.40 29.58
C LYS A 141 59.58 -5.65 29.31
N THR A 142 58.46 -6.38 29.35
CA THR A 142 57.42 -6.35 30.42
C THR A 142 56.22 -5.53 29.94
N THR A 143 54.95 -5.86 30.15
CA THR A 143 54.22 -6.78 31.05
C THR A 143 52.74 -6.69 30.54
N GLN A 144 52.02 -7.81 30.35
CA GLN A 144 51.00 -8.35 31.29
C GLN A 144 49.85 -7.32 31.53
N GLU A 145 48.56 -7.59 31.29
CA GLU A 145 47.66 -8.60 31.89
C GLU A 145 46.32 -8.64 31.10
N GLN A 146 45.75 -9.82 30.81
CA GLN A 146 44.60 -10.49 31.48
C GLN A 146 43.28 -9.68 31.47
N HIS A 147 42.11 -10.17 31.01
CA HIS A 147 41.29 -11.26 31.57
C HIS A 147 40.02 -11.46 30.67
N LYS A 148 39.68 -12.70 30.29
CA LYS A 148 38.64 -13.61 30.83
C LYS A 148 37.20 -13.48 30.26
N ASN A 149 36.73 -14.65 29.80
CA ASN A 149 35.37 -15.24 29.90
C ASN A 149 34.30 -14.98 28.81
N ASN A 150 34.16 -16.01 27.94
CA ASN A 150 32.95 -16.71 27.43
C ASN A 150 31.60 -16.51 28.19
N PRO A 151 30.42 -17.00 27.70
CA PRO A 151 29.94 -17.37 26.35
C PRO A 151 28.45 -16.95 26.01
N LYS A 152 28.05 -17.16 24.74
CA LYS A 152 26.70 -17.51 24.17
C LYS A 152 25.42 -16.67 24.45
N GLN A 153 24.90 -16.11 23.34
CA GLN A 153 23.58 -16.27 22.69
C GLN A 153 22.24 -16.34 23.48
N HIS A 154 21.26 -15.69 22.82
CA HIS A 154 19.79 -15.76 22.89
C HIS A 154 19.06 -14.93 23.96
N LYS A 155 18.38 -13.88 23.48
CA LYS A 155 17.12 -13.40 24.06
C LYS A 155 16.02 -13.49 23.00
N ASN A 156 15.04 -14.34 23.29
CA ASN A 156 13.69 -14.27 22.74
C ASN A 156 12.98 -13.11 23.46
N ASN A 157 12.27 -12.25 22.72
CA ASN A 157 11.35 -11.27 23.29
C ASN A 157 10.02 -11.94 23.64
N THR A 158 9.48 -11.62 24.81
CA THR A 158 8.04 -11.57 25.07
C THR A 158 7.74 -10.16 25.56
#